data_AF-A0A1M5R8W1-F1
#
_entry.id   AF-A0A1M5R8W1-F1
#
_cell.length_a   1.000
_cell.length_b   1.000
_cell.length_c   1.000
_cell.angle_alpha   90.00
_cell.angle_beta   90.00
_cell.angle_gamma   90.00
#
_symmetry.space_group_name_H-M   'P 1'
#
loop_
_entity.id
_entity.type
_entity.pdbx_description
1 polymer ?
#
loop_
_entity_poly.entity_id
_entity_poly.type
_entity_poly.pdbx_seq_one_letter_code
_entity_poly.pdbx_strand_id
1 'polypeptide(L)'
;MTDNVTLVSNILQPAAALKAFAPMGIKFWKNQETALAGLREFADGWFARRHQGMQAALEAAKHIGDAQTPSDVLREYQNWLTREAELIAEDGKAYQREVLRAGTHLSARPEAQQTD
;
A
#
# COMPACT_ATOMS: atom_id res chain seq x y z
N MET A 1 21.16 -7.50 53.13
CA MET A 1 20.91 -6.25 52.36
C MET A 1 21.19 -6.42 50.87
N THR A 2 22.10 -7.31 50.48
CA THR A 2 22.48 -7.57 49.08
C THR A 2 21.34 -8.14 48.23
N ASP A 3 20.52 -9.04 48.77
CA ASP A 3 19.49 -9.74 47.99
C ASP A 3 18.37 -8.84 47.45
N ASN A 4 17.95 -7.83 48.22
CA ASN A 4 16.94 -6.87 47.76
C ASN A 4 17.48 -5.94 46.65
N VAL A 5 18.77 -5.58 46.71
CA VAL A 5 19.41 -4.74 45.69
C VAL A 5 19.56 -5.53 44.39
N THR A 6 19.96 -6.79 44.46
CA THR A 6 20.10 -7.66 43.29
C THR A 6 18.74 -7.95 42.63
N LEU A 7 17.69 -8.18 43.42
CA LEU A 7 16.32 -8.39 42.92
C LEU A 7 15.78 -7.13 42.22
N VAL A 8 15.91 -5.95 42.85
CA VAL A 8 15.46 -4.67 42.28
C VAL A 8 16.25 -4.34 41.00
N SER A 9 17.56 -4.58 40.99
CA SER A 9 18.40 -4.38 39.80
C SER A 9 17.99 -5.32 38.65
N ASN A 10 17.73 -6.60 38.94
CA ASN A 10 17.29 -7.58 37.94
C ASN A 10 15.90 -7.30 37.37
N ILE A 11 14.99 -6.67 38.13
CA ILE A 11 13.66 -6.25 37.64
C ILE A 11 13.75 -4.95 36.82
N LEU A 12 14.63 -4.03 37.21
CA LEU A 12 14.78 -2.74 36.54
C LEU A 12 15.56 -2.85 35.23
N GLN A 13 16.46 -3.82 35.07
CA GLN A 13 17.22 -4.03 33.83
C GLN A 13 16.31 -4.28 32.59
N PRO A 14 15.31 -5.19 32.63
CA PRO A 14 14.34 -5.35 31.56
C PRO A 14 13.56 -4.07 31.26
N ALA A 15 13.14 -3.32 32.29
CA ALA A 15 12.38 -2.08 32.14
C ALA A 15 13.24 -0.95 31.54
N ALA A 16 14.51 -0.84 31.93
CA ALA A 16 15.46 0.11 31.38
C ALA A 16 15.80 -0.21 29.92
N ALA A 17 16.01 -1.48 29.59
CA ALA A 17 16.21 -1.93 28.22
C ALA A 17 14.99 -1.61 27.34
N LEU A 18 13.78 -1.93 27.80
CA LEU A 18 12.54 -1.60 27.08
C LEU A 18 12.39 -0.08 26.86
N LYS A 19 12.70 0.74 27.87
CA LYS A 19 12.71 2.21 27.73
C LYS A 19 13.73 2.70 26.70
N ALA A 20 14.92 2.08 26.64
CA ALA A 20 15.93 2.43 25.64
C ALA A 20 15.47 2.12 24.21
N PHE A 21 14.64 1.08 24.01
CA PHE A 21 14.05 0.76 22.71
C PHE A 21 12.79 1.56 22.38
N ALA A 22 12.19 2.28 23.33
CA ALA A 22 10.92 3.00 23.12
C ALA A 22 10.95 3.99 21.94
N PRO A 23 12.01 4.79 21.71
CA PRO A 23 12.09 5.67 20.54
C PRO A 23 12.07 4.89 19.21
N MET A 24 12.75 3.75 19.16
CA MET A 24 12.77 2.85 18.00
C MET A 24 11.38 2.25 17.75
N GLY A 25 10.70 1.81 18.81
CA GLY A 25 9.32 1.32 18.75
C GLY A 25 8.34 2.38 18.26
N ILE A 26 8.46 3.63 18.75
CA ILE A 26 7.62 4.75 18.30
C ILE A 26 7.85 5.02 16.80
N LYS A 27 9.10 5.08 16.34
CA LYS A 27 9.43 5.28 14.91
C LYS A 27 8.87 4.14 14.05
N PHE A 28 9.01 2.90 14.51
CA PHE A 28 8.44 1.73 13.83
C PHE A 28 6.93 1.86 13.64
N TRP A 29 6.17 2.09 14.71
CA TRP A 29 4.71 2.17 14.62
C TRP A 29 4.23 3.34 13.76
N LYS A 30 4.89 4.51 13.83
CA LYS A 30 4.60 5.65 12.94
C LYS A 30 4.82 5.31 11.46
N ASN A 31 5.88 4.57 11.15
CA ASN A 31 6.17 4.14 9.79
C ASN A 31 5.12 3.11 9.30
N GLN A 32 4.69 2.19 10.17
CA GLN A 32 3.60 1.25 9.87
C GLN A 32 2.29 1.98 9.58
N GLU A 33 1.93 2.97 10.40
CA GLU A 33 0.73 3.80 10.20
C GLU A 33 0.78 4.55 8.86
N THR A 34 1.95 5.10 8.52
CA THR A 34 2.16 5.79 7.23
C THR A 34 2.03 4.84 6.04
N ALA A 35 2.63 3.64 6.12
CA ALA A 35 2.49 2.63 5.08
C ALA A 35 1.04 2.16 4.93
N LEU A 36 0.30 1.99 6.03
CA LEU A 36 -1.11 1.64 6.02
C LEU A 36 -1.97 2.72 5.35
N ALA A 37 -1.66 4.00 5.57
CA ALA A 37 -2.34 5.10 4.89
C ALA A 37 -2.09 5.07 3.37
N GLY A 38 -0.86 4.78 2.93
CA GLY A 38 -0.52 4.59 1.51
C GLY A 38 -1.29 3.42 0.88
N LEU A 39 -1.36 2.28 1.56
CA LEU A 39 -2.13 1.11 1.14
C LEU A 39 -3.62 1.43 0.96
N ARG A 40 -4.20 2.24 1.85
CA ARG A 40 -5.58 2.70 1.71
C ARG A 40 -5.77 3.57 0.47
N GLU A 41 -4.88 4.54 0.25
CA GLU A 41 -4.91 5.41 -0.94
C GLU A 41 -4.80 4.58 -2.24
N PHE A 42 -3.89 3.61 -2.26
CA PHE A 42 -3.75 2.67 -3.37
C PHE A 42 -5.04 1.87 -3.62
N ALA A 43 -5.64 1.31 -2.56
CA ALA A 43 -6.85 0.52 -2.66
C ALA A 43 -8.04 1.35 -3.17
N ASP A 44 -8.24 2.56 -2.62
CA ASP A 44 -9.30 3.48 -3.04
C ASP A 44 -9.16 3.82 -4.55
N GLY A 45 -7.93 4.11 -4.99
CA GLY A 45 -7.64 4.37 -6.41
C GLY A 45 -7.85 3.14 -7.30
N TRP A 46 -7.47 1.95 -6.85
CA TRP A 46 -7.69 0.69 -7.58
C TRP A 46 -9.18 0.40 -7.75
N PHE A 47 -9.99 0.54 -6.69
CA PHE A 47 -11.44 0.34 -6.78
C PHE A 47 -12.09 1.34 -7.74
N ALA A 48 -11.67 2.61 -7.73
CA ALA A 48 -12.17 3.62 -8.65
C ALA A 48 -11.90 3.23 -10.12
N ARG A 49 -10.68 2.81 -10.46
CA ARG A 49 -10.32 2.35 -11.81
C ARG A 49 -11.08 1.08 -12.21
N ARG A 50 -11.28 0.13 -11.30
CA ARG A 50 -12.10 -1.08 -11.55
C ARG A 50 -13.56 -0.76 -11.82
N HIS A 51 -14.13 0.21 -11.11
CA HIS A 51 -15.50 0.65 -11.36
C HIS A 51 -15.64 1.26 -12.76
N GLN A 52 -14.68 2.11 -13.15
CA GLN A 52 -14.66 2.71 -14.49
C GLN A 52 -14.53 1.67 -15.59
N GLY A 53 -13.65 0.66 -15.43
CA GLY A 53 -13.52 -0.44 -16.39
C GLY A 53 -14.82 -1.25 -16.50
N MET A 54 -15.45 -1.60 -15.38
CA MET A 54 -16.72 -2.35 -15.39
C MET A 54 -17.85 -1.59 -16.08
N GLN A 55 -17.96 -0.27 -15.84
CA GLN A 55 -18.92 0.57 -16.55
C GLN A 55 -18.62 0.61 -18.05
N ALA A 56 -17.36 0.77 -18.45
CA ALA A 56 -16.95 0.79 -19.85
C ALA A 56 -17.25 -0.55 -20.55
N ALA A 57 -17.01 -1.68 -19.88
CA ALA A 57 -17.34 -3.01 -20.38
C ALA A 57 -18.85 -3.17 -20.59
N LEU A 58 -19.67 -2.69 -19.65
CA LEU A 58 -21.12 -2.71 -19.78
C LEU A 58 -21.61 -1.87 -20.95
N GLU A 59 -21.09 -0.65 -21.13
CA GLU A 59 -21.45 0.21 -22.27
C GLU A 59 -21.01 -0.41 -23.60
N ALA A 60 -19.81 -0.96 -23.67
CA ALA A 60 -19.34 -1.66 -24.87
C ALA A 60 -20.23 -2.87 -25.21
N ALA A 61 -20.65 -3.64 -24.21
CA ALA A 61 -21.56 -4.77 -24.41
C ALA A 61 -22.93 -4.32 -24.95
N LYS A 62 -23.48 -3.20 -24.46
CA LYS A 62 -24.72 -2.61 -25.00
C LYS A 62 -24.54 -2.18 -26.45
N HIS A 63 -23.48 -1.44 -26.76
CA HIS A 63 -23.23 -0.99 -28.14
C HIS A 63 -23.01 -2.15 -29.10
N ILE A 64 -22.34 -3.22 -28.66
CA ILE A 64 -22.21 -4.45 -29.44
C ILE A 64 -23.58 -5.08 -29.69
N GLY A 65 -24.47 -5.09 -28.69
CA GLY A 65 -25.84 -5.58 -28.84
C GLY A 65 -26.68 -4.77 -29.83
N ASP A 66 -26.44 -3.46 -29.93
CA ASP A 66 -27.16 -2.55 -30.83
C ASP A 66 -26.51 -2.40 -32.22
N ALA A 67 -25.35 -3.02 -32.42
CA ALA A 67 -24.54 -2.89 -33.64
C ALA A 67 -25.24 -3.48 -34.88
N GLN A 68 -25.22 -2.74 -35.99
CA GLN A 68 -25.92 -3.13 -37.23
C GLN A 68 -25.06 -4.02 -38.15
N THR A 69 -23.74 -3.97 -38.00
CA THR A 69 -22.80 -4.73 -38.84
C THR A 69 -21.74 -5.45 -38.01
N PRO A 70 -21.17 -6.56 -38.53
CA PRO A 70 -20.03 -7.21 -37.89
C PRO A 70 -18.82 -6.29 -37.68
N SER A 71 -18.62 -5.32 -38.58
CA SER A 71 -17.54 -4.32 -38.45
C SER A 71 -17.77 -3.40 -37.25
N ASP A 72 -19.02 -3.03 -36.98
CA ASP A 72 -19.37 -2.22 -35.81
C ASP A 72 -19.11 -2.97 -34.51
N VAL A 73 -19.46 -4.26 -34.44
CA VAL A 73 -19.14 -5.11 -33.30
C VAL A 73 -17.64 -5.15 -33.02
N LEU A 74 -16.82 -5.39 -34.04
CA LEU A 74 -15.37 -5.44 -33.90
C LEU A 74 -14.78 -4.10 -33.44
N ARG A 75 -15.32 -2.99 -33.95
CA ARG A 75 -14.91 -1.63 -33.56
C ARG A 75 -15.22 -1.36 -32.09
N GLU A 76 -16.42 -1.64 -31.63
CA GLU A 76 -16.80 -1.44 -30.21
C GLU A 76 -15.97 -2.34 -29.28
N TYR A 77 -15.74 -3.59 -29.66
CA TYR A 77 -14.87 -4.50 -28.91
C TYR A 77 -13.41 -3.99 -28.84
N GLN A 78 -12.85 -3.52 -29.96
CA GLN A 78 -11.49 -3.02 -29.99
C GLN A 78 -11.31 -1.72 -29.19
N ASN A 79 -12.33 -0.86 -29.20
CA ASN A 79 -12.36 0.35 -28.39
C ASN A 79 -12.32 0.01 -26.89
N TRP A 80 -13.15 -0.94 -26.47
CA TRP A 80 -13.15 -1.44 -25.10
C TRP A 80 -11.80 -2.06 -24.72
N LEU A 81 -11.27 -2.95 -25.55
CA LEU A 81 -10.01 -3.64 -25.28
C LEU A 81 -8.84 -2.67 -25.11
N THR A 82 -8.76 -1.64 -25.95
CA THR A 82 -7.72 -0.60 -25.85
C THR A 82 -7.79 0.13 -24.50
N ARG A 83 -9.00 0.51 -24.10
CA ARG A 83 -9.22 1.20 -22.81
C ARG A 83 -8.88 0.32 -21.60
N GLU A 84 -9.24 -0.96 -21.63
CA GLU A 84 -8.89 -1.88 -20.54
C GLU A 84 -7.37 -2.07 -20.42
N ALA A 85 -6.66 -2.13 -21.55
CA ALA A 85 -5.21 -2.20 -21.55
C ALA A 85 -4.56 -0.97 -20.88
N GLU A 86 -5.10 0.22 -21.11
CA GLU A 86 -4.66 1.45 -20.45
C GLU A 86 -4.88 1.41 -18.93
N LEU A 87 -6.07 0.97 -18.49
CA LEU A 87 -6.38 0.83 -17.06
C LEU A 87 -5.45 -0.17 -16.36
N ILE A 88 -5.16 -1.32 -16.99
CA ILE A 88 -4.20 -2.30 -16.46
C ILE A 88 -2.79 -1.69 -16.34
N ALA A 89 -2.37 -0.91 -17.33
CA ALA A 89 -1.07 -0.23 -17.28
C ALA A 89 -1.02 0.81 -16.15
N GLU A 90 -2.10 1.56 -15.93
CA GLU A 90 -2.22 2.50 -14.81
C GLU A 90 -2.16 1.79 -13.47
N ASP A 91 -2.81 0.64 -13.34
CA ASP A 91 -2.73 -0.16 -12.12
C ASP A 91 -1.32 -0.64 -11.82
N GLY A 92 -0.62 -1.12 -12.85
CA GLY A 92 0.78 -1.54 -12.71
C GLY A 92 1.65 -0.41 -12.17
N LYS A 93 1.47 0.81 -12.70
CA LYS A 93 2.17 2.01 -12.21
C LYS A 93 1.79 2.37 -10.78
N ALA A 94 0.50 2.29 -10.43
CA ALA A 94 0.02 2.57 -9.08
C ALA A 94 0.57 1.57 -8.07
N TYR A 95 0.57 0.28 -8.40
CA TYR A 95 1.11 -0.77 -7.55
C TYR A 95 2.62 -0.61 -7.33
N GLN A 96 3.39 -0.39 -8.40
CA GLN A 96 4.83 -0.15 -8.30
C GLN A 96 5.15 1.04 -7.39
N ARG A 97 4.38 2.14 -7.54
CA ARG A 97 4.54 3.33 -6.70
C ARG A 97 4.29 3.02 -5.23
N GLU A 98 3.23 2.28 -4.92
CA GLU A 98 2.90 1.95 -3.53
C GLU A 98 3.94 1.00 -2.91
N VAL A 99 4.42 0.00 -3.65
CA VAL A 99 5.50 -0.88 -3.19
C VAL A 99 6.76 -0.09 -2.84
N LEU A 100 7.17 0.87 -3.67
CA LEU A 100 8.34 1.72 -3.40
C LEU A 100 8.11 2.64 -2.20
N ARG A 101 6.92 3.24 -2.09
CA ARG A 101 6.55 4.10 -0.97
C ARG A 101 6.56 3.33 0.35
N ALA A 102 5.84 2.21 0.42
CA ALA A 102 5.81 1.34 1.58
C ALA A 102 7.20 0.84 1.94
N GLY A 103 7.99 0.39 0.97
CA GLY A 103 9.37 -0.05 1.17
C GLY A 103 10.26 1.03 1.82
N THR A 104 10.10 2.29 1.43
CA THR A 104 10.82 3.43 2.01
C THR A 104 10.48 3.63 3.49
N HIS A 105 9.21 3.55 3.86
CA HIS A 105 8.77 3.72 5.25
C HIS A 105 9.15 2.51 6.12
N LEU A 106 8.99 1.30 5.59
CA LEU A 106 9.21 0.06 6.34
C LEU A 106 10.70 -0.30 6.50
N SER A 107 11.55 0.10 5.55
CA SER A 107 12.99 -0.18 5.58
C SER A 107 13.82 0.95 6.23
N ALA A 108 13.17 1.98 6.78
CA ALA A 108 13.86 3.11 7.39
C ALA A 108 14.75 2.63 8.55
N ARG A 109 16.07 2.69 8.35
CA ARG A 109 17.05 2.28 9.35
C ARG A 109 16.89 3.14 10.61
N PRO A 110 17.00 2.57 11.82
CA PRO A 110 17.13 3.38 13.02
C PRO A 110 18.35 4.29 12.85
N GLU A 111 18.18 5.59 13.11
CA GLU A 111 19.34 6.47 13.24
C GLU A 111 20.13 5.95 14.44
N ALA A 112 21.39 5.59 14.22
CA ALA A 112 22.27 5.21 15.31
C ALA A 112 22.36 6.38 16.27
N GLN A 113 22.07 6.16 17.55
CA GLN A 113 22.41 7.13 18.59
C GLN A 113 23.92 7.40 18.48
N GLN A 114 24.29 8.62 18.10
CA GLN A 114 25.63 9.12 18.40
C GLN A 114 25.72 9.21 19.91
N THR A 115 26.35 8.21 20.52
CA THR A 115 26.91 8.31 21.87
C THR A 115 28.19 9.13 21.75
N ASP A 116 28.13 10.38 22.22
CA ASP A 116 29.31 11.08 22.77
C ASP A 116 29.66 10.51 24.14
#